data_AF-A0A6N3EVN6-F1
#
_entry.id   AF-A0A6N3EVN6-F1
#
_cell.length_a   1.000
_cell.length_b   1.000
_cell.length_c   1.000
_cell.angle_alpha   90.00
_cell.angle_beta   90.00
_cell.angle_gamma   90.00
#
_symmetry.space_group_name_H-M   'P 1'
#
loop_
_entity.id
_entity.type
_entity.pdbx_description
1 polymer ?
#
loop_
_entity_poly.entity_id
_entity_poly.type
_entity_poly.pdbx_seq_one_letter_code
_entity_poly.pdbx_strand_id
1 'polypeptide(L)'
;MKIYKFNAEIKKHEGKDATYIEVPIDVEKEFGCKRVKVKAKFNGEEYSGSIVKMGLPCYIIGITKEIRNKIEKTYGDIIEVEIKKDEEERVVEVPKEFSNLLDNNIEAKEFYESLSYSNKRKYIQWITSAKKEETKIKRMDEAIIKLKDKIKIK
;
A
#
# COMPACT_ATOMS: atom_id res chain seq x y z
N MET A 1 -16.35 -5.94 -3.96
CA MET A 1 -15.05 -6.52 -3.58
C MET A 1 -15.05 -8.01 -3.89
N LYS A 2 -14.14 -8.50 -4.73
CA LYS A 2 -13.96 -9.95 -4.95
C LYS A 2 -12.98 -10.49 -3.91
N ILE A 3 -13.37 -11.57 -3.25
CA ILE A 3 -12.52 -12.32 -2.31
C ILE A 3 -12.20 -13.64 -2.98
N TYR A 4 -10.91 -13.98 -3.03
CA TYR A 4 -10.43 -15.24 -3.58
C TYR A 4 -10.01 -16.13 -2.44
N LYS A 5 -10.56 -17.33 -2.36
CA LYS A 5 -10.16 -18.33 -1.37
C LYS A 5 -9.55 -19.52 -2.08
N PHE A 6 -8.36 -19.91 -1.65
CA PHE A 6 -7.66 -21.07 -2.19
C PHE A 6 -6.69 -21.61 -1.14
N ASN A 7 -6.32 -22.88 -1.30
CA ASN A 7 -5.29 -23.50 -0.48
C ASN A 7 -3.95 -23.35 -1.19
N ALA A 8 -2.92 -22.97 -0.44
CA ALA A 8 -1.57 -22.88 -0.97
C ALA A 8 -0.55 -23.43 0.03
N GLU A 9 0.49 -24.04 -0.51
CA GLU A 9 1.63 -24.52 0.25
C GLU A 9 2.60 -23.37 0.53
N ILE A 10 3.05 -23.26 1.78
CA ILE A 10 4.08 -22.31 2.19
C ILE A 10 5.43 -22.77 1.64
N LYS A 11 5.95 -22.07 0.64
CA LYS A 11 7.30 -22.30 0.10
C LYS A 11 8.32 -21.42 0.82
N LYS A 12 9.53 -21.95 0.99
CA LYS A 12 10.67 -21.19 1.52
C LYS A 12 11.56 -20.73 0.36
N HIS A 13 12.09 -19.52 0.44
CA HIS A 13 13.11 -19.07 -0.49
C HIS A 13 14.47 -19.71 -0.13
N GLU A 14 15.15 -20.32 -1.11
CA GLU A 14 16.48 -20.87 -0.89
C GLU A 14 17.45 -19.76 -0.42
N GLY A 15 18.12 -19.99 0.71
CA GLY A 15 19.09 -19.05 1.29
C GLY A 15 18.52 -17.93 2.19
N LYS A 16 17.20 -17.84 2.40
CA LYS A 16 16.59 -16.89 3.36
C LYS A 16 15.50 -17.53 4.20
N ASP A 17 15.28 -17.02 5.41
CA ASP A 17 14.09 -17.37 6.23
C ASP A 17 12.77 -16.76 5.73
N ALA A 18 12.79 -16.19 4.52
CA ALA A 18 11.60 -15.67 3.86
C ALA A 18 10.77 -16.82 3.27
N THR A 19 9.50 -16.84 3.65
CA THR A 19 8.49 -17.76 3.10
C THR A 19 7.52 -17.01 2.20
N TYR A 20 6.95 -17.69 1.24
CA TYR A 20 5.96 -17.16 0.32
C TYR A 20 4.98 -18.26 -0.09
N ILE A 21 3.83 -17.86 -0.60
CA ILE A 21 2.88 -18.76 -1.24
C ILE A 21 2.66 -18.33 -2.68
N GLU A 22 2.27 -19.28 -3.51
CA GLU A 22 1.86 -19.02 -4.89
C GLU A 22 0.37 -18.72 -4.94
N VAL A 23 0.03 -17.64 -5.64
CA VAL A 23 -1.35 -17.21 -5.85
C VAL A 23 -1.78 -17.74 -7.22
N PRO A 24 -2.76 -18.65 -7.30
CA PRO A 24 -3.22 -19.27 -8.56
C PRO A 24 -4.17 -18.34 -9.33
N ILE A 25 -3.86 -17.04 -9.35
CA ILE A 25 -4.72 -15.99 -9.92
C ILE A 25 -3.83 -15.05 -10.74
N ASP A 26 -4.32 -14.67 -11.91
CA ASP A 26 -3.61 -13.82 -12.85
C ASP A 26 -3.82 -12.32 -12.47
N VAL A 27 -3.09 -11.87 -11.45
CA VAL A 27 -3.23 -10.53 -10.84
C VAL A 27 -3.07 -9.38 -11.85
N GLU A 28 -2.26 -9.54 -12.90
CA GLU A 28 -2.13 -8.52 -13.95
C GLU A 28 -3.38 -8.43 -14.84
N LYS A 29 -4.00 -9.56 -15.20
CA LYS A 29 -5.29 -9.54 -15.92
C LYS A 29 -6.42 -9.01 -15.04
N GLU A 30 -6.41 -9.38 -13.76
CA GLU A 30 -7.52 -9.09 -12.86
C GLU A 30 -7.48 -7.66 -12.31
N PHE A 31 -6.27 -7.12 -12.08
CA PHE A 31 -6.06 -5.83 -11.44
C PHE A 31 -5.31 -4.82 -12.32
N GLY A 32 -4.85 -5.21 -13.51
CA GLY A 32 -4.11 -4.34 -14.43
C GLY A 32 -2.71 -3.93 -13.92
N CYS A 33 -2.22 -4.53 -12.83
CA CYS A 33 -1.01 -4.11 -12.14
C CYS A 33 -0.08 -5.30 -11.84
N LYS A 34 1.21 -5.15 -12.10
CA LYS A 34 2.26 -6.14 -11.74
C LYS A 34 2.46 -6.32 -10.24
N ARG A 35 2.16 -5.27 -9.48
CA ARG A 35 2.25 -5.24 -8.02
C ARG A 35 0.94 -4.70 -7.45
N VAL A 36 0.26 -5.53 -6.68
CA VAL A 36 -1.06 -5.19 -6.10
C VAL A 36 -0.98 -5.31 -4.60
N LYS A 37 -1.44 -4.27 -3.89
CA LYS A 37 -1.64 -4.35 -2.45
C LYS A 37 -2.91 -5.15 -2.18
N VAL A 38 -2.80 -6.12 -1.31
CA VAL A 38 -3.91 -6.99 -0.94
C VAL A 38 -3.95 -7.14 0.56
N LYS A 39 -5.16 -7.33 1.08
CA LYS A 39 -5.35 -7.88 2.42
C LYS A 39 -5.57 -9.37 2.24
N ALA A 40 -4.64 -10.16 2.73
CA ALA A 40 -4.80 -11.61 2.79
C ALA A 40 -5.27 -12.03 4.18
N LYS A 41 -5.89 -13.22 4.30
CA LYS A 41 -6.05 -13.95 5.55
C LYS A 41 -5.43 -15.31 5.39
N PHE A 42 -4.61 -15.72 6.34
CA PHE A 42 -3.97 -17.04 6.37
C PHE A 42 -4.56 -17.81 7.55
N ASN A 43 -5.31 -18.88 7.31
CA ASN A 43 -6.04 -19.62 8.37
C ASN A 43 -6.82 -18.69 9.33
N GLY A 44 -7.43 -17.63 8.79
CA GLY A 44 -8.15 -16.61 9.58
C GLY A 44 -7.31 -15.42 10.08
N GLU A 45 -5.98 -15.52 10.12
CA GLU A 45 -5.10 -14.43 10.53
C GLU A 45 -4.96 -13.35 9.46
N GLU A 46 -5.22 -12.10 9.82
CA GLU A 46 -5.16 -10.99 8.88
C GLU A 46 -3.72 -10.59 8.53
N TYR A 47 -3.45 -10.46 7.23
CA TYR A 47 -2.19 -10.00 6.69
C TYR A 47 -2.39 -8.91 5.65
N SER A 48 -1.59 -7.86 5.73
CA SER A 48 -1.51 -6.86 4.68
C SER A 48 -0.21 -7.03 3.91
N GLY A 49 -0.33 -7.41 2.64
CA GLY A 49 0.79 -7.76 1.79
C GLY A 49 0.76 -7.06 0.43
N SER A 50 1.77 -7.38 -0.37
CA SER A 50 1.76 -7.04 -1.79
C SER A 50 1.98 -8.31 -2.59
N ILE A 51 1.09 -8.58 -3.54
CA ILE A 51 1.32 -9.62 -4.53
C ILE A 51 2.29 -9.07 -5.57
N VAL A 52 3.33 -9.83 -5.86
CA VAL A 52 4.37 -9.47 -6.83
C VAL A 52 4.65 -10.64 -7.77
N LYS A 53 5.01 -10.32 -9.00
CA LYS A 53 5.57 -11.27 -9.97
C LYS A 53 7.08 -11.09 -10.02
N MET A 54 7.82 -11.92 -9.29
CA MET A 54 9.29 -11.89 -9.23
C MET A 54 9.91 -12.59 -10.45
N GLY A 55 9.51 -12.23 -11.67
CA GLY A 55 9.99 -12.87 -12.91
C GLY A 55 9.56 -14.34 -13.09
N LEU A 56 8.85 -14.91 -12.12
CA LEU A 56 8.23 -16.24 -12.18
C LEU A 56 6.95 -16.21 -13.04
N PRO A 57 6.51 -17.36 -13.58
CA PRO A 57 5.22 -17.46 -14.26
C PRO A 57 4.04 -17.18 -13.31
N CYS A 58 4.22 -17.43 -12.01
CA CYS A 58 3.21 -17.30 -10.97
C CYS A 58 3.37 -16.02 -10.14
N TYR A 59 2.25 -15.56 -9.57
CA TYR A 59 2.24 -14.49 -8.58
C TYR A 59 2.53 -15.05 -7.20
N ILE A 60 3.29 -14.30 -6.39
CA ILE A 60 3.62 -14.72 -5.02
C ILE A 60 3.26 -13.63 -4.02
N ILE A 61 2.90 -14.07 -2.81
CA ILE A 61 2.77 -13.20 -1.64
C ILE A 61 3.65 -13.76 -0.52
N GLY A 62 4.49 -12.88 0.04
CA GLY A 62 5.37 -13.24 1.15
C GLY A 62 4.57 -13.45 2.44
N ILE A 63 5.02 -14.38 3.27
CA ILE A 63 4.49 -14.62 4.61
C ILE A 63 5.59 -14.31 5.61
N THR A 64 5.30 -13.44 6.57
CA THR A 64 6.26 -13.08 7.62
C THR A 64 6.36 -14.19 8.68
N LYS A 65 7.47 -14.21 9.42
CA LYS A 65 7.66 -15.16 10.54
C LYS A 65 6.57 -15.01 11.61
N GLU A 66 6.11 -13.78 11.86
CA GLU A 66 5.04 -13.51 12.83
C GLU A 66 3.75 -14.24 12.48
N ILE A 67 3.33 -14.19 11.22
CA ILE A 67 2.12 -14.90 10.79
C ILE A 67 2.29 -16.40 10.91
N ARG A 68 3.43 -16.95 10.45
CA ARG A 68 3.73 -18.37 10.59
C ARG A 68 3.63 -18.85 12.03
N ASN A 69 4.17 -18.06 12.97
CA ASN A 69 4.09 -18.36 14.39
C ASN A 69 2.64 -18.32 14.89
N LYS A 70 1.83 -17.37 14.43
CA LYS A 70 0.42 -17.26 14.84
C LYS A 70 -0.47 -18.38 14.33
N ILE A 71 -0.27 -18.79 13.07
CA ILE A 71 -1.03 -19.89 12.46
C ILE A 71 -0.44 -21.26 12.81
N GLU A 72 0.68 -21.30 13.52
CA GLU A 72 1.45 -22.49 13.88
C GLU A 72 1.78 -23.39 12.65
N LYS A 73 2.09 -22.74 11.52
CA LYS A 73 2.41 -23.41 10.25
C LYS A 73 3.77 -22.99 9.74
N THR A 74 4.48 -23.92 9.12
CA THR A 74 5.83 -23.70 8.57
C THR A 74 5.88 -23.99 7.07
N TYR A 75 7.08 -23.96 6.49
CA TYR A 75 7.28 -24.32 5.09
C TYR A 75 6.88 -25.79 4.84
N GLY A 76 6.23 -26.06 3.71
CA GLY A 76 5.68 -27.37 3.38
C GLY A 76 4.26 -27.61 3.89
N ASP A 77 3.75 -26.76 4.79
CA ASP A 77 2.34 -26.84 5.20
C ASP A 77 1.42 -26.18 4.17
N ILE A 78 0.25 -26.77 4.00
CA ILE A 78 -0.86 -26.19 3.25
C ILE A 78 -1.69 -25.32 4.20
N ILE A 79 -1.95 -24.09 3.79
CA ILE A 79 -2.79 -23.14 4.52
C ILE A 79 -3.94 -22.65 3.65
N GLU A 80 -5.05 -22.30 4.30
CA GLU A 80 -6.16 -21.61 3.64
C GLU A 80 -5.81 -20.13 3.51
N VAL A 81 -5.87 -19.64 2.27
CA VAL A 81 -5.52 -18.28 1.92
C VAL A 81 -6.75 -17.59 1.36
N GLU A 82 -7.16 -16.53 2.02
CA GLU A 82 -8.14 -15.60 1.47
C GLU A 82 -7.42 -14.35 1.00
N ILE A 83 -7.63 -13.90 -0.22
CA ILE A 83 -7.05 -12.67 -0.75
C ILE A 83 -8.18 -11.74 -1.18
N LYS A 84 -8.11 -10.49 -0.73
CA LYS A 84 -8.92 -9.40 -1.25
C LYS A 84 -8.03 -8.26 -1.71
N LYS A 85 -8.39 -7.65 -2.83
CA LYS A 85 -7.74 -6.42 -3.31
C LYS A 85 -7.90 -5.35 -2.23
N ASP A 86 -6.80 -4.71 -1.85
CA ASP A 86 -6.82 -3.58 -0.94
C ASP A 86 -7.22 -2.32 -1.73
N GLU A 87 -8.52 -2.21 -2.02
CA GLU A 87 -9.17 -1.02 -2.58
C GLU A 87 -9.68 -0.09 -1.49
N GLU A 88 -9.14 -0.16 -0.27
CA GLU A 88 -9.43 0.91 0.67
C GLU A 88 -9.05 2.22 0.00
N GLU A 89 -10.07 3.02 -0.29
CA GLU A 89 -9.96 4.39 -0.71
C GLU A 89 -9.38 5.10 0.50
N ARG A 90 -8.06 5.06 0.61
CA ARG A 90 -7.38 5.68 1.73
C ARG A 90 -7.52 7.18 1.47
N VAL A 91 -8.56 7.78 2.01
CA VAL A 91 -8.76 9.21 1.95
C VAL A 91 -7.69 9.81 2.86
N VAL A 92 -6.81 10.63 2.29
CA VAL A 92 -5.92 11.43 3.12
C VAL A 92 -6.79 12.57 3.66
N GLU A 93 -7.01 12.62 4.97
CA GLU A 93 -7.68 13.76 5.60
C GLU A 93 -6.84 15.01 5.38
N VAL A 94 -7.26 15.82 4.41
CA VAL A 94 -6.60 17.09 4.11
C VAL A 94 -7.09 18.11 5.14
N PRO A 95 -6.20 18.77 5.89
CA PRO A 95 -6.58 19.87 6.77
C PRO A 95 -7.32 20.94 5.97
N LYS A 96 -8.40 21.49 6.52
CA LYS A 96 -9.23 22.52 5.85
C LYS A 96 -8.38 23.71 5.36
N GLU A 97 -7.39 24.11 6.15
CA GLU A 97 -6.42 25.16 5.81
C GLU A 97 -5.66 24.85 4.52
N PHE A 98 -5.19 23.61 4.36
CA PHE A 98 -4.47 23.19 3.16
C PHE A 98 -5.40 23.05 1.96
N SER A 99 -6.65 22.60 2.17
CA SER A 99 -7.66 22.59 1.10
C SER A 99 -7.92 24.00 0.58
N ASN A 100 -8.13 24.97 1.46
CA ASN A 100 -8.31 26.37 1.06
C ASN A 100 -7.10 26.90 0.27
N LEU A 101 -5.88 26.55 0.68
CA LEU A 101 -4.67 26.95 -0.05
C LEU A 101 -4.57 26.30 -1.44
N LEU A 102 -5.01 25.04 -1.58
CA LEU A 102 -5.11 24.36 -2.87
C LEU A 102 -6.21 24.99 -3.75
N ASP A 103 -7.37 25.32 -3.19
CA ASP A 103 -8.47 25.96 -3.91
C ASP A 103 -8.09 27.36 -4.44
N ASN A 104 -7.23 28.08 -3.73
CA ASN A 104 -6.65 29.34 -4.21
C ASN A 104 -5.58 29.15 -5.31
N ASN A 105 -5.11 27.92 -5.56
CA ASN A 105 -4.03 27.62 -6.50
C ASN A 105 -4.39 26.42 -7.39
N ILE A 106 -5.14 26.68 -8.46
CA ILE A 106 -5.66 25.66 -9.39
C ILE A 106 -4.56 24.72 -9.89
N GLU A 107 -3.41 25.23 -10.33
CA GLU A 107 -2.29 24.39 -10.80
C GLU A 107 -1.76 23.42 -9.73
N ALA A 108 -1.65 23.88 -8.48
CA ALA A 108 -1.21 23.06 -7.37
C ALA A 108 -2.26 22.00 -7.02
N LYS A 109 -3.54 22.36 -7.10
CA LYS A 109 -4.68 21.46 -6.88
C LYS A 109 -4.73 20.36 -7.92
N GLU A 110 -4.66 20.69 -9.21
CA GLU A 110 -4.66 19.70 -10.29
C GLU A 110 -3.48 18.73 -10.17
N PHE A 111 -2.28 19.26 -9.87
CA PHE A 111 -1.12 18.40 -9.65
C PHE A 111 -1.31 17.53 -8.41
N TYR A 112 -1.76 18.10 -7.28
CA TYR A 112 -2.02 17.36 -6.06
C TYR A 112 -3.05 16.25 -6.29
N GLU A 113 -4.15 16.53 -6.99
CA GLU A 113 -5.18 15.55 -7.32
C GLU A 113 -4.64 14.42 -8.21
N SER A 114 -3.73 14.73 -9.13
CA SER A 114 -3.04 13.74 -9.97
C SER A 114 -2.03 12.86 -9.21
N LEU A 115 -1.59 13.26 -8.00
CA LEU A 115 -0.65 12.49 -7.20
C LEU A 115 -1.28 11.20 -6.66
N SER A 116 -0.46 10.15 -6.59
CA SER A 116 -0.85 8.90 -5.92
C SER A 116 -1.09 9.12 -4.42
N TYR A 117 -1.94 8.28 -3.82
CA TYR A 117 -2.24 8.29 -2.39
C TYR A 117 -1.00 8.42 -1.50
N SER A 118 0.06 7.64 -1.81
CA SER A 118 1.29 7.68 -1.02
C SER A 118 1.97 9.03 -1.04
N ASN A 119 1.93 9.74 -2.18
CA ASN A 119 2.49 11.09 -2.27
C ASN A 119 1.60 12.10 -1.56
N LYS A 120 0.28 12.07 -1.77
CA LYS A 120 -0.69 12.91 -1.02
C LYS A 120 -0.48 12.76 0.49
N ARG A 121 -0.38 11.52 0.98
CA ARG A 121 -0.13 11.21 2.39
C ARG A 121 1.19 11.79 2.89
N LYS A 122 2.28 11.75 2.11
CA LYS A 122 3.57 12.32 2.53
C LYS A 122 3.49 13.82 2.77
N TYR A 123 2.81 14.56 1.89
CA TYR A 123 2.58 16.00 2.08
C TYR A 123 1.81 16.27 3.37
N ILE A 124 0.68 15.59 3.56
CA ILE A 124 -0.14 15.79 4.75
C ILE A 124 0.61 15.36 6.01
N GLN A 125 1.35 14.24 5.98
CA GLN A 125 2.17 13.79 7.11
C GLN A 125 3.26 14.81 7.45
N TRP A 126 3.90 15.41 6.45
CA TRP A 126 4.92 16.44 6.66
C TRP A 126 4.33 17.71 7.29
N ILE A 127 3.15 18.14 6.85
CA ILE A 127 2.43 19.29 7.41
C ILE A 127 1.98 18.97 8.85
N THR A 128 1.25 17.88 9.05
CA THR A 128 0.70 17.46 10.36
C THR A 128 1.76 17.07 11.38
N SER A 129 2.95 16.67 10.95
CA SER A 129 4.10 16.42 11.83
C SER A 129 4.56 17.68 12.59
N ALA A 130 4.25 18.89 12.12
CA ALA A 130 4.56 20.11 12.85
C ALA A 130 3.62 20.31 14.05
N LYS A 131 4.16 20.40 15.26
CA LYS A 131 3.37 20.63 16.49
C LYS A 131 2.88 22.07 16.64
N LYS A 132 3.62 23.06 16.11
CA LYS A 132 3.27 24.49 16.15
C LYS A 132 2.46 24.89 14.92
N GLU A 133 1.37 25.62 15.11
CA GLU A 133 0.52 26.12 14.02
C GLU A 133 1.28 27.01 13.03
N GLU A 134 2.14 27.92 13.51
CA GLU A 134 2.99 28.74 12.62
C GLU A 134 3.88 27.90 11.69
N THR A 135 4.37 26.76 12.17
CA THR A 135 5.21 25.86 11.36
C THR A 135 4.36 25.03 10.40
N LYS A 136 3.11 24.70 10.76
CA LYS A 136 2.16 24.07 9.84
C LYS A 136 1.87 24.98 8.66
N ILE A 137 1.56 26.25 8.91
CA ILE A 137 1.26 27.24 7.87
C ILE A 137 2.45 27.38 6.91
N LYS A 138 3.67 27.59 7.43
CA LYS A 138 4.88 27.65 6.59
C LYS A 138 5.08 26.40 5.72
N ARG A 139 4.84 25.20 6.27
CA ARG A 139 4.92 23.94 5.51
C ARG A 139 3.82 23.80 4.47
N MET A 140 2.62 24.35 4.72
CA MET A 140 1.55 24.39 3.74
C MET A 140 1.91 25.29 2.55
N ASP A 141 2.44 26.49 2.81
CA ASP A 141 2.91 27.38 1.74
C ASP A 141 4.04 26.73 0.93
N GLU A 142 5.04 26.15 1.60
CA GLU A 142 6.10 25.39 0.91
C GLU A 142 5.56 24.18 0.14
N ALA A 143 4.52 23.52 0.67
CA ALA A 143 3.88 22.42 -0.02
C ALA A 143 3.23 22.88 -1.33
N ILE A 144 2.51 24.00 -1.31
CA ILE A 144 1.91 24.60 -2.52
C ILE A 144 2.99 24.95 -3.54
N ILE A 145 4.08 25.60 -3.14
CA ILE A 145 5.20 25.93 -4.04
C ILE A 145 5.74 24.65 -4.69
N LYS A 146 6.05 23.62 -3.89
CA LYS A 146 6.54 22.33 -4.41
C LYS A 146 5.54 21.64 -5.34
N LEU A 147 4.25 21.75 -5.08
CA LEU A 147 3.20 21.19 -5.93
C LEU A 147 3.11 21.94 -7.27
N LYS A 148 3.26 23.27 -7.27
CA LYS A 148 3.37 24.07 -8.50
C LYS A 148 4.59 23.67 -9.33
N ASP A 149 5.73 23.49 -8.67
CA ASP A 149 6.97 23.00 -9.31
C ASP A 149 6.93 21.51 -9.69
N LYS A 150 5.79 20.82 -9.47
CA LYS A 150 5.60 19.38 -9.74
C LYS A 150 6.62 18.48 -9.03
N ILE A 151 7.19 18.96 -7.92
CA ILE A 151 8.15 18.24 -7.11
C ILE A 151 7.41 17.23 -6.24
N LYS A 152 7.96 16.03 -6.07
CA LYS A 152 7.42 15.00 -5.16
C LYS A 152 8.25 14.97 -3.89
N ILE A 153 7.63 15.06 -2.72
CA ILE A 153 8.33 14.86 -1.45
C ILE A 153 8.72 13.37 -1.32
N LYS A 154 10.01 13.11 -1.11
CA LYS A 154 10.57 11.77 -0.92
C LYS A 154 10.42 11.29 0.52
#